data_AF-A0A5J4T7I8-F1
#
_entry.id   AF-A0A5J4T7I8-F1
#
_cell.length_a   1.000
_cell.length_b   1.000
_cell.length_c   1.000
_cell.angle_alpha   90.00
_cell.angle_beta   90.00
_cell.angle_gamma   90.00
#
_symmetry.space_group_name_H-M   'P 1'
#
loop_
_entity.id
_entity.type
_entity.pdbx_description
1 polymer ?
#
loop_
_entity_poly.entity_id
_entity_poly.type
_entity_poly.pdbx_seq_one_letter_code
_entity_poly.pdbx_strand_id
1 'polypeptide(L)'
;MFNWGWNKQDSLIDAQMSTQECKKDLARQKAELEVQRKDLIKYMRTQSHDLALQKAKQFVEVERRINALELVYTSLQSFVQKFQQIDKEKQAPADMLLKIQTLVLGLDFV
;
A
#
# COMPACT_ATOMS: atom_id res chain seq x y z
N MET A 1 -3.46 -10.64 -38.10
CA MET A 1 -4.13 -9.84 -37.06
C MET A 1 -3.45 -10.15 -35.74
N PHE A 2 -2.75 -9.17 -35.14
CA PHE A 2 -2.17 -9.36 -33.81
C PHE A 2 -3.31 -9.30 -32.79
N ASN A 3 -3.61 -10.43 -32.17
CA ASN A 3 -4.56 -10.51 -31.07
C ASN A 3 -3.83 -9.99 -29.83
N TRP A 4 -3.94 -8.68 -29.56
CA TRP A 4 -3.57 -8.08 -28.27
C TRP A 4 -4.58 -8.51 -27.21
N GLY A 5 -4.70 -9.81 -27.02
CA GLY A 5 -5.67 -10.44 -26.13
C GLY A 5 -5.30 -10.10 -24.69
N TRP A 6 -5.82 -8.99 -24.20
CA TRP A 6 -5.87 -8.73 -22.78
C TRP A 6 -6.59 -9.89 -22.09
N ASN A 7 -5.83 -10.70 -21.35
CA ASN A 7 -6.38 -11.78 -20.57
C ASN A 7 -6.78 -11.24 -19.19
N LYS A 8 -8.09 -11.09 -19.01
CA LYS A 8 -8.69 -10.66 -17.75
C LYS A 8 -8.30 -11.57 -16.59
N GLN A 9 -8.18 -12.87 -16.81
CA GLN A 9 -7.83 -13.84 -15.79
C GLN A 9 -6.42 -13.59 -15.25
N ASP A 10 -5.46 -13.37 -16.16
CA ASP A 10 -4.06 -13.10 -15.80
C ASP A 10 -3.95 -11.76 -15.04
N SER A 11 -4.64 -10.72 -15.52
CA SER A 11 -4.69 -9.41 -14.84
C SER A 11 -5.29 -9.50 -13.43
N LEU A 12 -6.28 -10.37 -13.23
CA LEU A 12 -6.88 -10.61 -11.92
C LEU A 12 -5.92 -11.35 -10.99
N ILE A 13 -5.20 -12.35 -11.50
CA ILE A 13 -4.19 -13.10 -10.74
C ILE A 13 -3.07 -12.16 -10.30
N ASP A 14 -2.55 -11.33 -11.21
CA ASP A 14 -1.50 -10.35 -10.90
C ASP A 14 -1.96 -9.37 -9.82
N ALA A 15 -3.15 -8.80 -9.95
CA ALA A 15 -3.71 -7.88 -8.95
C ALA A 15 -3.91 -8.56 -7.58
N GLN A 16 -4.32 -9.84 -7.56
CA GLN A 16 -4.44 -10.61 -6.32
C GLN A 16 -3.07 -10.87 -5.67
N MET A 17 -2.06 -11.22 -6.46
CA MET A 17 -0.69 -11.42 -5.99
C MET A 17 -0.12 -10.14 -5.39
N SER A 18 -0.21 -9.01 -6.11
CA SER A 18 0.23 -7.71 -5.60
C SER A 18 -0.53 -7.30 -4.32
N THR A 19 -1.82 -7.63 -4.22
CA THR A 19 -2.59 -7.39 -2.99
C THR A 19 -2.04 -8.19 -1.81
N GLN A 20 -1.67 -9.46 -2.02
CA GLN A 20 -1.10 -10.31 -0.95
C GLN A 20 0.30 -9.86 -0.54
N GLU A 21 1.13 -9.44 -1.50
CA GLU A 21 2.46 -8.90 -1.22
C GLU A 21 2.37 -7.59 -0.43
N CYS A 22 1.52 -6.67 -0.88
CA CYS A 22 1.25 -5.41 -0.17
C CYS A 22 0.76 -5.66 1.27
N LYS A 23 -0.10 -6.67 1.48
CA LYS A 23 -0.55 -7.08 2.83
C LYS A 23 0.61 -7.54 3.71
N LYS A 24 1.52 -8.37 3.18
CA LYS A 24 2.68 -8.87 3.92
C LYS A 24 3.63 -7.74 4.29
N ASP A 25 3.89 -6.83 3.35
CA ASP A 25 4.76 -5.68 3.58
C ASP A 25 4.19 -4.72 4.62
N LEU A 26 2.89 -4.46 4.57
CA LEU A 26 2.19 -3.64 5.55
C LEU A 26 2.24 -4.25 6.96
N ALA A 27 2.08 -5.57 7.08
CA ALA A 27 2.25 -6.26 8.35
C ALA A 27 3.70 -6.15 8.89
N ARG A 28 4.68 -6.30 8.01
CA ARG A 28 6.11 -6.15 8.35
C ARG A 28 6.42 -4.72 8.82
N GLN A 29 6.00 -3.70 8.09
CA GLN A 29 6.27 -2.30 8.45
C GLN A 29 5.57 -1.90 9.76
N LYS A 30 4.34 -2.37 10.01
CA LYS A 30 3.66 -2.15 11.29
C LYS A 30 4.42 -2.78 12.47
N ALA A 31 4.95 -3.99 12.28
CA ALA A 31 5.78 -4.62 13.30
C ALA A 31 7.08 -3.82 13.56
N GLU A 32 7.71 -3.31 12.50
CA GLU A 32 8.89 -2.45 12.63
C GLU A 32 8.57 -1.13 13.33
N LEU A 33 7.44 -0.50 13.02
CA LEU A 33 6.97 0.72 13.68
C LEU A 33 6.82 0.53 15.20
N GLU A 34 6.25 -0.60 15.63
CA GLU A 34 6.12 -0.92 17.06
C GLU A 34 7.47 -1.08 17.77
N VAL A 35 8.49 -1.62 17.08
CA VAL A 35 9.87 -1.66 17.59
C VAL A 35 10.43 -0.24 17.70
N GLN A 36 10.30 0.57 16.65
CA GLN A 36 10.78 1.96 16.67
C GLN A 36 10.08 2.81 17.73
N ARG A 37 8.80 2.56 18.00
CA ARG A 37 8.03 3.21 19.07
C ARG A 37 8.65 2.95 20.44
N LYS A 38 9.00 1.70 20.73
CA LYS A 38 9.64 1.30 21.99
C LYS A 38 11.00 1.96 22.15
N ASP A 39 11.78 2.01 21.07
CA ASP A 39 13.07 2.69 21.05
C ASP A 39 12.94 4.20 21.28
N LEU A 40 11.99 4.87 20.60
CA LEU A 40 11.74 6.29 20.80
C LEU A 40 11.38 6.60 22.27
N ILE A 41 10.48 5.82 22.86
CA ILE A 41 10.11 5.96 24.29
C ILE A 41 11.33 5.77 25.18
N LYS A 42 12.21 4.81 24.87
CA LYS A 42 13.45 4.59 25.62
C LYS A 42 14.37 5.82 25.55
N TYR A 43 14.60 6.37 24.36
CA TYR A 43 15.50 7.53 24.18
C TYR A 43 14.93 8.83 24.75
N MET A 44 13.61 9.02 24.71
CA MET A 44 12.95 10.13 25.38
C MET A 44 13.16 10.09 26.91
N ARG A 45 13.23 8.89 27.51
CA ARG A 45 13.45 8.72 28.95
C ARG A 45 14.91 8.92 29.37
N THR A 46 15.87 8.74 28.48
CA THR A 46 17.32 8.85 28.80
C THR A 46 17.90 10.25 28.59
N GLN A 47 17.06 11.28 28.38
CA GLN A 47 17.45 12.70 28.19
C GLN A 47 18.41 12.97 27.01
N SER A 48 18.63 12.02 26.10
CA SER A 48 19.38 12.26 24.87
C SER A 48 18.46 12.92 23.82
N HIS A 49 18.30 14.24 23.93
CA HIS A 49 17.31 15.01 23.16
C HIS A 49 17.56 14.94 21.65
N ASP A 50 18.81 15.01 21.20
CA ASP A 50 19.16 14.94 19.78
C ASP A 50 18.85 13.56 19.18
N LEU A 51 19.15 12.50 19.93
CA LEU A 51 18.89 11.13 19.49
C LEU A 51 17.39 10.81 19.51
N ALA A 52 16.67 11.31 20.52
CA ALA A 52 15.21 11.20 20.57
C ALA A 52 14.55 11.94 19.39
N LEU A 53 15.05 13.14 19.03
CA LEU A 53 14.58 13.90 17.87
C LEU A 53 14.85 13.16 16.55
N GLN A 54 16.03 12.57 16.38
CA GLN A 54 16.35 11.77 15.21
C GLN A 54 15.42 10.55 15.10
N LYS A 55 15.18 9.86 16.22
CA LYS A 55 14.27 8.70 16.26
C LYS A 55 12.81 9.09 16.01
N ALA A 56 12.38 10.26 16.49
CA ALA A 56 11.04 10.77 16.21
C ALA A 56 10.83 11.06 14.71
N LYS A 57 11.83 11.64 14.03
CA LYS A 57 11.78 11.85 12.57
C LYS A 57 11.67 10.53 11.80
N GLN A 58 12.47 9.52 12.20
CA GLN A 58 12.40 8.18 11.61
C GLN A 58 11.03 7.55 11.82
N PHE A 59 10.49 7.66 13.04
CA PHE A 59 9.17 7.13 13.38
C PHE A 59 8.06 7.73 12.51
N VAL A 60 8.02 9.07 12.37
CA VAL A 60 7.01 9.76 11.55
C VAL A 60 7.13 9.38 10.07
N GLU A 61 8.35 9.21 9.56
CA GLU A 61 8.58 8.80 8.18
C GLU A 61 8.05 7.38 7.92
N VAL A 62 8.25 6.44 8.85
CA VAL A 62 7.69 5.09 8.77
C VAL A 62 6.17 5.11 8.86
N GLU A 63 5.57 5.93 9.74
CA GLU A 63 4.11 6.09 9.81
C GLU A 63 3.52 6.58 8.47
N ARG A 64 4.17 7.56 7.82
CA ARG A 64 3.73 8.06 6.51
C ARG A 64 3.75 6.98 5.44
N ARG A 65 4.80 6.16 5.40
CA ARG A 65 4.92 5.05 4.45
C ARG A 65 3.86 3.99 4.68
N ILE A 66 3.58 3.66 5.95
CA ILE A 66 2.51 2.73 6.30
C ILE A 66 1.15 3.27 5.83
N ASN A 67 0.86 4.56 6.05
CA ASN A 67 -0.39 5.17 5.60
C ASN A 67 -0.53 5.14 4.07
N ALA A 68 0.55 5.40 3.33
CA ALA A 68 0.57 5.30 1.88
C ALA A 68 0.31 3.85 1.41
N LEU A 69 0.98 2.87 2.03
CA LEU A 69 0.78 1.45 1.75
C LEU A 69 -0.64 0.97 2.09
N GLU A 70 -1.25 1.48 3.17
CA GLU A 70 -2.64 1.20 3.51
C GLU A 70 -3.60 1.69 2.44
N LEU A 71 -3.35 2.89 1.88
CA LEU A 71 -4.14 3.45 0.80
C LEU A 71 -4.00 2.62 -0.49
N VAL A 72 -2.79 2.18 -0.83
CA VAL A 72 -2.53 1.29 -1.96
C VAL A 72 -3.21 -0.06 -1.76
N TYR A 73 -3.07 -0.67 -0.57
CA TYR A 73 -3.68 -1.95 -0.24
C TYR A 73 -5.21 -1.91 -0.35
N THR A 74 -5.86 -0.90 0.23
CA THR A 74 -7.32 -0.73 0.17
C THR A 74 -7.79 -0.45 -1.27
N SER A 75 -7.01 0.29 -2.05
CA SER A 75 -7.27 0.52 -3.47
C SER A 75 -7.17 -0.78 -4.29
N LEU A 76 -6.12 -1.59 -4.06
CA LEU A 76 -5.93 -2.91 -4.68
C LEU A 76 -7.06 -3.87 -4.33
N GLN A 77 -7.42 -3.98 -3.04
CA GLN A 77 -8.52 -4.85 -2.62
C GLN A 77 -9.83 -4.47 -3.31
N SER A 78 -10.15 -3.18 -3.37
CA SER A 78 -11.37 -2.74 -4.04
C SER A 78 -11.30 -2.90 -5.55
N PHE A 79 -10.12 -2.73 -6.16
CA PHE A 79 -9.91 -3.01 -7.58
C PHE A 79 -10.21 -4.48 -7.88
N VAL A 80 -9.62 -5.42 -7.14
CA VAL A 80 -9.86 -6.87 -7.32
C VAL A 80 -11.34 -7.21 -7.21
N GLN A 81 -12.04 -6.69 -6.19
CA GLN A 81 -13.47 -6.92 -6.01
C GLN A 81 -14.34 -6.43 -7.18
N LYS A 82 -14.04 -5.24 -7.70
CA LYS A 82 -14.81 -4.64 -8.82
C LYS A 82 -14.42 -5.21 -10.16
N PHE A 83 -13.16 -5.55 -10.35
CA PHE A 83 -12.66 -6.17 -11.57
C PHE A 83 -13.29 -7.56 -11.80
N GLN A 84 -13.56 -8.29 -10.73
CA GLN A 84 -14.39 -9.50 -10.78
C GLN A 84 -15.83 -9.22 -11.28
N GLN A 85 -16.37 -8.03 -11.07
CA GLN A 85 -17.74 -7.63 -11.46
C GLN A 85 -17.82 -7.07 -12.89
N ILE A 86 -16.70 -6.66 -13.50
CA ILE A 86 -16.65 -6.02 -14.82
C ILE A 86 -17.23 -6.87 -15.96
N ASP A 87 -17.39 -8.20 -15.82
CA ASP A 87 -18.07 -8.99 -16.87
C ASP A 87 -19.54 -8.62 -17.07
N LYS A 88 -20.12 -7.84 -16.14
CA LYS A 88 -21.52 -7.41 -16.20
C LYS A 88 -21.72 -6.02 -16.80
N GLU A 89 -20.68 -5.19 -16.91
CA GLU A 89 -20.81 -3.77 -17.32
C GLU A 89 -19.78 -3.40 -18.40
N LYS A 90 -20.26 -2.85 -19.51
CA LYS A 90 -19.41 -2.44 -20.67
C LYS A 90 -18.49 -1.24 -20.39
N GLN A 91 -18.57 -0.64 -19.20
CA GLN A 91 -17.75 0.49 -18.77
C GLN A 91 -17.30 0.30 -17.32
N ALA A 92 -16.04 0.66 -17.05
CA ALA A 92 -15.53 0.69 -15.68
C ALA A 92 -16.17 1.86 -14.92
N PRO A 93 -16.69 1.64 -13.69
CA PRO A 93 -17.23 2.70 -12.85
C PRO A 93 -16.19 3.81 -12.59
N ALA A 94 -16.62 5.07 -12.50
CA ALA A 94 -15.71 6.23 -12.31
C ALA A 94 -14.87 6.13 -11.03
N ASP A 95 -15.41 5.50 -9.99
CA ASP A 95 -14.72 5.25 -8.74
C ASP A 95 -13.66 4.12 -8.83
N MET A 96 -13.69 3.31 -9.88
CA MET A 96 -12.65 2.35 -10.23
C MET A 96 -11.53 3.04 -11.00
N LEU A 97 -11.84 3.99 -11.88
CA LEU A 97 -10.84 4.80 -12.59
C LEU A 97 -9.96 5.61 -11.62
N LEU A 98 -10.58 6.23 -10.61
CA LEU A 98 -9.85 6.91 -9.53
C LEU A 98 -8.91 5.95 -8.78
N LYS A 99 -9.34 4.71 -8.51
CA LYS A 99 -8.50 3.72 -7.83
C LYS A 99 -7.36 3.23 -8.72
N ILE A 100 -7.60 3.03 -10.02
CA ILE A 100 -6.55 2.73 -10.99
C ILE A 100 -5.53 3.87 -11.04
N GLN A 101 -5.97 5.13 -11.04
CA GLN A 101 -5.07 6.28 -10.97
C GLN A 101 -4.26 6.30 -9.68
N THR A 102 -4.87 6.04 -8.52
CA THR A 102 -4.15 5.91 -7.24
C THR A 102 -3.11 4.79 -7.26
N LEU A 103 -3.40 3.67 -7.93
CA LEU A 103 -2.46 2.57 -8.09
C LEU A 103 -1.31 2.94 -9.02
N VAL A 104 -1.60 3.57 -10.17
CA VAL A 104 -0.59 4.03 -11.12
C VAL A 104 0.34 5.06 -10.50
N LEU A 105 -0.20 6.01 -9.74
CA LEU A 105 0.58 7.05 -9.06
C LEU A 105 1.29 6.51 -7.81
N GLY A 106 0.71 5.51 -7.13
CA GLY A 106 1.29 4.87 -5.96
C GLY A 106 2.48 3.94 -6.27
N LEU A 107 2.61 3.49 -7.51
CA LEU A 107 3.74 2.68 -7.99
C LEU A 107 5.07 3.45 -8.00
N ASP A 108 5.05 4.78 -8.11
CA ASP A 108 6.27 5.62 -7.99
C ASP A 108 6.73 5.82 -6.53
N PHE A 109 5.93 5.38 -5.56
CA PHE A 109 6.19 5.56 -4.11
C PHE A 109 6.81 4.33 -3.43
N VAL A 110 6.89 3.19 -4.12
CA VAL A 110 7.51 1.92 -3.67
C VAL A 110 8.87 1.76 -4.33
#